data_AF-A0A4R4Q3W3-F1
#
_entry.id   AF-A0A4R4Q3W3-F1
#
_cell.length_a   1.000
_cell.length_b   1.000
_cell.length_c   1.000
_cell.angle_alpha   90.00
_cell.angle_beta   90.00
_cell.angle_gamma   90.00
#
_symmetry.space_group_name_H-M   'P 1'
#
loop_
_entity.id
_entity.type
_entity.pdbx_description
1 polymer ?
#
loop_
_entity_poly.entity_id
_entity_poly.type
_entity_poly.pdbx_seq_one_letter_code
_entity_poly.pdbx_strand_id
1 'polypeptide(L)'
;TTPPPTTTPPPAGGCTVTYTPNTWSGGFTAEIRIANRGAAINGWTFTFQPGAGVRLSGGWNGEWSQAGDRITVRNAAWNGSLPTGGTVSVGWQGTFTGATLPAPSAFNLNGTACS
;
A
#
# COMPACT_ATOMS: atom_id res chain seq x y z
N THR A 1 -22.06 17.57 -36.26
CA THR A 1 -21.73 18.00 -34.90
C THR A 1 -21.10 16.82 -34.18
N THR A 2 -19.81 16.89 -33.87
CA THR A 2 -19.08 15.84 -33.15
C THR A 2 -19.27 16.06 -31.65
N PRO A 3 -19.56 15.02 -30.83
CA PRO A 3 -19.64 15.18 -29.39
C PRO A 3 -18.26 15.62 -28.83
N PRO A 4 -18.22 16.46 -27.77
CA PRO A 4 -16.96 16.82 -27.15
C PRO A 4 -16.33 15.58 -26.51
N PRO A 5 -14.98 15.48 -26.45
CA PRO A 5 -14.34 14.42 -25.70
C PRO A 5 -14.77 14.53 -24.23
N THR A 6 -15.27 13.43 -23.67
CA THR A 6 -15.42 13.30 -22.21
C THR A 6 -14.02 13.43 -21.60
N THR A 7 -13.74 14.59 -21.02
CA THR A 7 -12.63 14.75 -20.09
C THR A 7 -12.91 13.88 -18.88
N THR A 8 -12.32 12.68 -18.85
CA THR A 8 -12.21 11.88 -17.64
C THR A 8 -11.68 12.81 -16.54
N PRO A 9 -12.40 13.01 -15.42
CA PRO A 9 -11.85 13.75 -14.30
C PRO A 9 -10.48 13.15 -13.95
N PRO A 10 -9.44 13.96 -13.68
CA PRO A 10 -8.22 13.44 -13.06
C PRO A 10 -8.65 12.56 -11.87
N PRO A 11 -8.08 11.36 -11.69
CA PRO A 11 -8.48 10.52 -10.57
C PRO A 11 -8.41 11.36 -9.31
N ALA A 12 -9.56 11.49 -8.62
CA ALA A 12 -9.68 12.31 -7.43
C ALA A 12 -8.50 11.99 -6.50
N GLY A 13 -7.73 13.01 -6.12
CA GLY A 13 -6.40 12.91 -5.54
C GLY A 13 -6.16 11.63 -4.75
N GLY A 14 -5.45 10.69 -5.36
CA GLY A 14 -5.22 9.35 -4.81
C GLY A 14 -3.75 9.06 -4.56
N CYS A 15 -3.42 7.79 -4.54
CA CYS A 15 -2.07 7.27 -4.39
C CYS A 15 -1.88 6.13 -5.39
N THR A 16 -0.65 5.95 -5.86
CA THR A 16 -0.28 4.79 -6.68
C THR A 16 0.52 3.83 -5.83
N VAL A 17 0.17 2.55 -5.87
CA VAL A 17 0.86 1.51 -5.11
C VAL A 17 1.53 0.53 -6.06
N THR A 18 2.82 0.29 -5.83
CA THR A 18 3.53 -0.82 -6.46
C THR A 18 3.88 -1.85 -5.40
N TYR A 19 3.46 -3.09 -5.63
CA TYR A 19 3.72 -4.22 -4.74
C TYR A 19 4.67 -5.20 -5.42
N THR A 20 5.84 -5.41 -4.81
CA THR A 20 6.89 -6.29 -5.34
C THR A 20 7.17 -7.40 -4.34
N PRO A 21 6.53 -8.58 -4.48
CA PRO A 21 6.76 -9.70 -3.60
C PRO A 21 7.99 -10.52 -4.03
N ASN A 22 8.69 -11.04 -3.02
CA ASN A 22 9.74 -12.05 -3.12
C ASN A 22 9.36 -13.21 -2.20
N THR A 23 8.88 -14.31 -2.78
CA THR A 23 8.29 -15.43 -2.05
C THR A 23 9.18 -16.66 -2.06
N TRP A 24 9.13 -17.44 -0.99
CA TRP A 24 9.71 -18.79 -0.89
C TRP A 24 8.70 -19.73 -0.23
N SER A 25 9.10 -20.98 0.02
CA SER A 25 8.21 -21.98 0.64
C SER A 25 7.78 -21.54 2.05
N GLY A 26 6.49 -21.23 2.22
CA GLY A 26 5.88 -20.86 3.51
C GLY A 26 6.13 -19.43 3.98
N GLY A 27 6.84 -18.59 3.21
CA GLY A 27 7.19 -17.23 3.62
C GLY A 27 7.47 -16.29 2.46
N PHE A 28 7.47 -14.99 2.76
CA PHE A 28 7.76 -13.97 1.78
C PHE A 28 8.26 -12.69 2.42
N THR A 29 8.90 -11.89 1.58
CA THR A 29 9.19 -10.48 1.81
C THR A 29 8.56 -9.69 0.67
N ALA A 30 7.98 -8.54 0.93
CA ALA A 30 7.45 -7.68 -0.10
C ALA A 30 7.81 -6.22 0.15
N GLU A 31 8.16 -5.53 -0.93
CA GLU A 31 8.28 -4.07 -0.95
C GLU A 31 6.97 -3.45 -1.44
N ILE A 32 6.51 -2.40 -0.76
CA ILE A 32 5.39 -1.57 -1.14
C ILE A 32 5.90 -0.16 -1.37
N ARG A 33 5.74 0.33 -2.61
CA ARG A 33 6.05 1.70 -2.97
C ARG A 33 4.76 2.49 -3.13
N ILE A 34 4.62 3.56 -2.35
CA ILE A 34 3.42 4.40 -2.27
C ILE A 34 3.78 5.77 -2.82
N ALA A 35 3.22 6.14 -3.98
CA ALA A 35 3.35 7.46 -4.56
C ALA A 35 2.10 8.29 -4.26
N ASN A 36 2.26 9.43 -3.58
CA ASN A 36 1.16 10.35 -3.30
C ASN A 36 0.83 11.19 -4.55
N ARG A 37 -0.39 11.09 -5.06
CA ARG A 37 -0.91 11.91 -6.16
C ARG A 37 -1.91 12.97 -5.68
N GLY A 38 -2.18 13.02 -4.38
CA GLY A 38 -3.06 13.98 -3.73
C GLY A 38 -2.29 15.13 -3.06
N ALA A 39 -2.94 15.78 -2.09
CA ALA A 39 -2.32 16.84 -1.29
C ALA A 39 -1.16 16.31 -0.44
N ALA A 40 -0.24 17.19 -0.05
CA ALA A 40 0.86 16.82 0.83
C ALA A 40 0.34 16.27 2.17
N ILE A 41 0.93 15.15 2.62
CA ILE A 41 0.55 14.44 3.84
C ILE A 41 1.67 14.60 4.87
N ASN A 42 1.30 15.00 6.09
CA ASN A 42 2.20 14.97 7.25
C ASN A 42 1.69 13.91 8.22
N GLY A 43 2.35 12.75 8.20
CA GLY A 43 1.91 11.55 8.88
C GLY A 43 0.97 10.72 8.00
N TRP A 44 1.49 9.61 7.46
CA TRP A 44 0.72 8.73 6.62
C TRP A 44 0.47 7.38 7.30
N THR A 45 -0.71 6.84 7.03
CA THR A 45 -1.17 5.53 7.45
C THR A 45 -1.68 4.84 6.20
N PHE A 46 -1.04 3.74 5.83
CA PHE A 46 -1.42 2.94 4.70
C PHE A 46 -2.05 1.65 5.19
N THR A 47 -3.15 1.24 4.57
CA THR A 47 -3.86 0.02 4.91
C THR A 47 -4.15 -0.79 3.67
N PHE A 48 -4.11 -2.11 3.80
CA PHE A 48 -4.44 -3.03 2.72
C PHE A 48 -4.86 -4.38 3.27
N GLN A 49 -5.47 -5.20 2.42
CA GLN A 49 -5.85 -6.57 2.73
C GLN A 49 -4.85 -7.50 2.06
N PRO A 50 -4.02 -8.26 2.79
CA PRO A 50 -3.00 -9.12 2.20
C PRO A 50 -3.58 -10.38 1.54
N GLY A 51 -4.85 -10.70 1.80
CA GLY A 51 -5.49 -11.94 1.36
C GLY A 51 -5.54 -12.99 2.48
N ALA A 52 -6.43 -13.97 2.30
CA ALA A 52 -6.67 -15.00 3.30
C ALA A 52 -5.42 -15.85 3.55
N GLY A 53 -5.15 -16.14 4.83
CA GLY A 53 -4.03 -17.00 5.22
C GLY A 53 -2.67 -16.31 5.28
N VAL A 54 -2.59 -15.00 5.00
CA VAL A 54 -1.36 -14.21 5.18
C VAL A 54 -1.24 -13.70 6.61
N ARG A 55 -0.06 -13.87 7.20
CA ARG A 55 0.28 -13.35 8.52
C ARG A 55 1.55 -12.50 8.46
N LEU A 56 1.44 -11.29 8.96
CA LEU A 56 2.55 -10.37 9.19
C LEU A 56 3.49 -10.96 10.25
N SER A 57 4.77 -11.06 9.91
CA SER A 57 5.84 -11.40 10.86
C SER A 57 6.62 -10.17 11.30
N GLY A 58 6.73 -9.16 10.44
CA GLY A 58 7.38 -7.88 10.74
C GLY A 58 7.59 -7.02 9.50
N GLY A 59 8.18 -5.85 9.67
CA GLY A 59 8.53 -4.97 8.56
C GLY A 59 9.45 -3.84 8.98
N TRP A 60 9.82 -3.01 8.00
CA TRP A 60 10.70 -1.87 8.17
C TRP A 60 10.15 -0.64 7.44
N ASN A 61 10.77 0.50 7.69
CA ASN A 61 10.37 1.82 7.17
C ASN A 61 8.93 2.21 7.53
N GLY A 62 8.37 1.58 8.56
CA GLY A 62 7.03 1.84 9.06
C GLY A 62 6.74 0.99 10.28
N GLU A 63 5.69 1.36 11.00
CA GLU A 63 5.16 0.58 12.11
C GLU A 63 4.02 -0.30 11.58
N TRP A 64 4.23 -1.61 11.62
CA TRP A 64 3.35 -2.59 11.01
C TRP A 64 2.46 -3.27 12.05
N SER A 65 1.19 -3.41 11.73
CA SER A 65 0.22 -4.13 12.55
C SER A 65 -0.78 -4.87 11.67
N GLN A 66 -1.29 -5.99 12.16
CA GLN A 66 -2.33 -6.77 11.47
C GLN A 66 -3.49 -7.01 12.44
N ALA A 67 -4.71 -6.72 11.97
CA ALA A 67 -5.95 -7.02 12.66
C ALA A 67 -6.87 -7.81 11.71
N GLY A 68 -7.06 -9.10 12.01
CA GLY A 68 -7.74 -10.01 11.08
C GLY A 68 -7.06 -10.03 9.71
N ASP A 69 -7.83 -9.72 8.67
CA ASP A 69 -7.39 -9.66 7.27
C ASP A 69 -7.02 -8.24 6.80
N ARG A 70 -6.75 -7.31 7.74
CA ARG A 70 -6.30 -5.96 7.42
C ARG A 70 -4.92 -5.71 8.01
N ILE A 71 -3.98 -5.30 7.16
CA ILE A 71 -2.68 -4.78 7.57
C ILE A 71 -2.73 -3.26 7.56
N THR A 72 -2.16 -2.66 8.60
CA THR A 72 -1.97 -1.23 8.75
C THR A 72 -0.49 -0.95 8.94
N VAL A 73 0.06 -0.08 8.12
CA VAL A 73 1.41 0.45 8.26
C VAL A 73 1.35 1.95 8.47
N ARG A 74 1.93 2.41 9.57
CA ARG A 74 2.09 3.84 9.88
C ARG A 74 3.51 4.28 9.55
N ASN A 75 3.68 5.56 9.23
CA ASN A 75 5.00 6.12 9.02
C ASN A 75 5.90 5.94 10.24
N ALA A 76 7.19 5.71 9.99
CA ALA A 76 8.22 5.89 11.00
C ALA A 76 8.43 7.39 11.29
N ALA A 77 9.06 7.71 12.41
CA ALA A 77 9.29 9.10 12.83
C ALA A 77 10.02 9.95 11.77
N TRP A 78 10.85 9.33 10.93
CA TRP A 78 11.70 10.00 9.94
C TRP A 78 11.11 10.08 8.52
N ASN A 79 10.02 9.36 8.21
CA ASN A 79 9.41 9.35 6.87
C ASN A 79 7.93 9.77 6.86
N GLY A 80 7.48 10.54 7.86
CA GLY A 80 6.10 11.00 7.93
C GLY A 80 5.71 12.04 6.88
N SER A 81 6.64 12.81 6.35
CA SER A 81 6.36 13.81 5.32
C SER A 81 6.31 13.18 3.93
N LEU A 82 5.15 13.27 3.28
CA LEU A 82 4.92 12.75 1.94
C LEU A 82 4.28 13.86 1.07
N PRO A 83 5.08 14.67 0.37
CA PRO A 83 4.57 15.77 -0.45
C PRO A 83 3.75 15.26 -1.63
N THR A 84 3.03 16.15 -2.31
CA THR A 84 2.37 15.83 -3.58
C THR A 84 3.41 15.39 -4.61
N GLY A 85 3.19 14.23 -5.24
CA GLY A 85 4.17 13.58 -6.11
C GLY A 85 5.30 12.86 -5.37
N GLY A 86 5.37 12.97 -4.05
CA GLY A 86 6.33 12.27 -3.21
C GLY A 86 6.08 10.77 -3.20
N THR A 87 7.13 10.00 -2.91
CA THR A 87 7.05 8.55 -2.85
C THR A 87 7.75 8.02 -1.61
N VAL A 88 7.16 7.02 -0.96
CA VAL A 88 7.74 6.28 0.14
C VAL A 88 7.78 4.79 -0.19
N SER A 89 8.87 4.12 0.16
CA SER A 89 9.00 2.67 0.07
C SER A 89 9.04 2.06 1.46
N VAL A 90 8.20 1.06 1.68
CA VAL A 90 8.15 0.27 2.90
C VAL A 90 8.25 -1.20 2.59
N GLY A 91 8.89 -1.96 3.47
CA GLY A 91 9.03 -3.40 3.28
C GLY A 91 8.45 -4.17 4.46
N TRP A 92 7.90 -5.34 4.17
CA TRP A 92 7.38 -6.24 5.19
C TRP A 92 7.63 -7.68 4.81
N GLN A 93 7.54 -8.54 5.81
CA GLN A 93 7.69 -9.97 5.66
C GLN A 93 6.62 -10.70 6.46
N GLY A 94 6.29 -11.88 6.00
CA GLY A 94 5.22 -12.67 6.57
C GLY A 94 5.26 -14.12 6.13
N THR A 95 4.26 -14.85 6.60
CA THR A 95 3.95 -16.20 6.16
C THR A 95 2.62 -16.21 5.42
N PHE A 96 2.42 -17.18 4.56
CA PHE A 96 1.14 -17.40 3.88
C PHE A 96 0.84 -18.89 3.83
N THR A 97 -0.46 -19.22 3.85
CA THR A 97 -0.93 -20.60 3.65
C THR A 97 -1.39 -20.80 2.21
N GLY A 98 -1.09 -21.97 1.64
CA GLY A 98 -1.46 -22.30 0.26
C GLY A 98 -0.24 -22.44 -0.66
N ALA A 99 -0.51 -22.72 -1.93
CA ALA A 99 0.55 -22.94 -2.92
C ALA A 99 1.18 -21.63 -3.43
N THR A 100 0.44 -20.51 -3.38
CA THR A 100 0.86 -19.20 -3.87
C THR A 100 0.46 -18.10 -2.89
N LEU A 101 1.28 -17.04 -2.83
CA LEU A 101 0.95 -15.85 -2.06
C LEU A 101 -0.24 -15.13 -2.71
N PRO A 102 -1.37 -14.90 -2.01
CA PRO A 102 -2.48 -14.13 -2.55
C PRO A 102 -2.07 -12.68 -2.85
N ALA A 103 -2.69 -12.11 -3.89
CA ALA A 103 -2.46 -10.71 -4.24
C ALA A 103 -3.18 -9.79 -3.24
N PRO A 104 -2.49 -8.76 -2.71
CA PRO A 104 -3.13 -7.79 -1.83
C PRO A 104 -4.14 -6.91 -2.56
N SER A 105 -5.12 -6.39 -1.82
CA SER A 105 -6.20 -5.55 -2.34
C SER A 105 -6.60 -4.46 -1.33
N ALA A 106 -7.56 -3.62 -1.71
CA ALA A 106 -8.12 -2.55 -0.87
C ALA A 106 -7.04 -1.64 -0.26
N PHE A 107 -6.14 -1.14 -1.12
CA PHE A 107 -5.09 -0.21 -0.74
C PHE A 107 -5.66 1.17 -0.44
N ASN A 108 -5.45 1.67 0.77
CA ASN A 108 -5.88 3.01 1.17
C ASN A 108 -4.74 3.76 1.87
N LEU A 109 -4.50 5.02 1.50
CA LEU A 109 -3.59 5.95 2.15
C LEU A 109 -4.39 7.04 2.87
N ASN A 110 -4.31 7.11 4.20
CA ASN A 110 -5.09 8.02 5.05
C ASN A 110 -6.61 7.95 4.78
N GLY A 111 -7.11 6.78 4.40
CA GLY A 111 -8.52 6.56 4.03
C GLY A 111 -8.84 6.78 2.56
N THR A 112 -7.95 7.41 1.78
CA THR A 112 -8.10 7.60 0.34
C THR A 112 -7.71 6.33 -0.41
N ALA A 113 -8.56 5.85 -1.31
CA ALA A 113 -8.26 4.68 -2.13
C ALA A 113 -7.06 4.92 -3.06
N CYS A 114 -6.15 3.95 -3.12
CA CYS A 114 -5.03 3.93 -4.06
C CYS A 114 -5.34 3.03 -5.26
N SER A 115 -4.69 3.34 -6.39
CA SER A 115 -4.65 2.51 -7.60
C SER A 115 -3.38 1.69 -7.67
#